data_AF-A0A838VBM0-F1
#
_entry.id   AF-A0A838VBM0-F1
#
_cell.length_a   1.000
_cell.length_b   1.000
_cell.length_c   1.000
_cell.angle_alpha   90.00
_cell.angle_beta   90.00
_cell.angle_gamma   90.00
#
_symmetry.space_group_name_H-M   'P 1'
#
loop_
_entity.id
_entity.type
_entity.pdbx_description
1 polymer ?
#
loop_
_entity_poly.entity_id
_entity_poly.type
_entity_poly.pdbx_seq_one_letter_code
_entity_poly.pdbx_strand_id
1 'polypeptide(L)'
;MIKRLLLASTLLMGAGLPFAALAQEPVVAPVTATALPLQLGPNARDRYRDIFASIEAGQWSDAQAKLDAMDEGPLHAEARAAIYLGKGSPKVDGEALAALATRAPDLPEAPALVRLATVRGALDVPLLPEAHSLSFLGSSPRRGRVASTEGDPMARTMADLILPLIKDDRPIEAEAVLIVNEDELTADAATEWRQRVAWSYFLSGDDAGARALALQARQGTGEWGAMSDWVIGLSAWRQKDWTDASDAFASVARRSTDPEMIAAGHYWAARADMAAKRPERIQPHLRLAAQLEETFYGLLAQQAMGLPPVRDDDGGAAIRQVAERPNVRAALALAEIGALDRADALLRWQARIGLPTEHATLALIAG
;
A
#
# COMPACT_ATOMS: atom_id res chain seq x y z
N MET A 1 79.76 -40.13 8.00
CA MET A 1 79.28 -40.03 6.60
C MET A 1 77.93 -39.32 6.58
N ILE A 2 77.89 -38.13 5.97
CA ILE A 2 76.80 -37.60 5.11
C ILE A 2 75.42 -37.41 5.80
N LYS A 3 75.15 -36.18 6.32
CA LYS A 3 74.14 -35.18 5.84
C LYS A 3 72.85 -35.28 6.67
N ARG A 4 72.08 -34.25 7.03
CA ARG A 4 72.04 -32.79 6.83
C ARG A 4 70.98 -32.27 7.83
N LEU A 5 71.16 -31.06 8.36
CA LEU A 5 70.09 -30.23 8.92
C LEU A 5 68.90 -30.15 7.94
N LEU A 6 67.67 -30.22 8.45
CA LEU A 6 66.50 -29.62 7.81
C LEU A 6 65.59 -29.02 8.89
N LEU A 7 65.60 -27.68 8.93
CA LEU A 7 64.53 -26.86 9.49
C LEU A 7 63.23 -27.21 8.77
N ALA A 8 62.17 -27.50 9.52
CA ALA A 8 60.81 -27.43 9.01
C ALA A 8 60.17 -26.16 9.57
N SER A 9 60.20 -25.10 8.75
CA SER A 9 59.42 -23.88 8.94
C SER A 9 57.94 -24.21 8.72
N THR A 10 57.13 -24.17 9.76
CA THR A 10 55.68 -24.26 9.67
C THR A 10 55.12 -22.88 9.28
N LEU A 11 54.56 -22.81 8.07
CA LEU A 11 53.68 -21.72 7.64
C LEU A 11 52.50 -21.60 8.63
N LEU A 12 52.37 -20.47 9.32
CA LEU A 12 51.08 -20.04 9.86
C LEU A 12 50.34 -19.29 8.74
N MET A 13 49.46 -20.01 8.05
CA MET A 13 48.43 -19.41 7.19
C MET A 13 47.42 -18.70 8.08
N GLY A 14 47.24 -17.39 7.85
CA GLY A 14 46.23 -16.58 8.53
C GLY A 14 44.82 -17.04 8.16
N ALA A 15 44.08 -17.52 9.16
CA ALA A 15 42.63 -17.61 9.08
C ALA A 15 42.07 -16.21 9.37
N GLY A 16 41.70 -15.49 8.32
CA GLY A 16 40.85 -14.30 8.43
C GLY A 16 39.50 -14.72 9.01
N LEU A 17 39.16 -14.20 10.19
CA LEU A 17 37.83 -14.36 10.77
C LEU A 17 36.81 -13.70 9.83
N PRO A 18 35.69 -14.37 9.50
CA PRO A 18 34.62 -13.73 8.75
C PRO A 18 33.98 -12.67 9.65
N PHE A 19 34.00 -11.42 9.20
CA PHE A 19 33.23 -10.34 9.79
C PHE A 19 31.74 -10.64 9.50
N ALA A 20 31.09 -11.35 10.43
CA ALA A 20 29.64 -11.52 10.40
C ALA A 20 29.04 -10.13 10.65
N ALA A 21 28.55 -9.49 9.57
CA ALA A 21 27.69 -8.34 9.69
C ALA A 21 26.46 -8.76 10.52
N LEU A 22 26.32 -8.20 11.72
CA LEU A 22 25.08 -8.27 12.48
C LEU A 22 24.02 -7.49 11.69
N ALA A 23 23.39 -8.15 10.73
CA ALA A 23 22.09 -7.75 10.25
C ALA A 23 21.13 -7.96 11.42
N GLN A 24 20.92 -6.91 12.22
CA GLN A 24 19.74 -6.83 13.07
C GLN A 24 18.54 -6.87 12.12
N GLU A 25 17.86 -8.02 12.07
CA GLU A 25 16.53 -8.07 11.48
C GLU A 25 15.68 -6.98 12.15
N PRO A 26 14.96 -6.15 11.39
CA PRO A 26 14.08 -5.15 11.99
C PRO A 26 13.08 -5.91 12.84
N VAL A 27 13.16 -5.72 14.16
CA VAL A 27 12.13 -6.15 15.09
C VAL A 27 10.91 -5.31 14.75
N VAL A 28 10.03 -5.86 13.92
CA VAL A 28 8.70 -5.30 13.69
C VAL A 28 8.00 -5.42 15.04
N ALA A 29 7.87 -4.31 15.75
CA ALA A 29 7.10 -4.27 16.97
C ALA A 29 5.69 -4.79 16.64
N PRO A 30 5.11 -5.70 17.45
CA PRO A 30 3.74 -6.15 17.22
C PRO A 30 2.83 -4.93 17.24
N VAL A 31 2.05 -4.76 16.17
CA VAL A 31 0.92 -3.82 16.17
C VAL A 31 0.02 -4.27 17.30
N THR A 32 0.00 -3.54 18.41
CA THR A 32 -1.00 -3.74 19.45
C THR A 32 -2.35 -3.45 18.82
N ALA A 33 -3.07 -4.51 18.46
CA ALA A 33 -4.46 -4.40 18.03
C ALA A 33 -5.22 -3.71 19.17
N THR A 34 -5.71 -2.50 18.92
CA THR A 34 -6.58 -1.80 19.85
C THR A 34 -7.80 -2.70 20.08
N ALA A 35 -7.99 -3.19 21.31
CA ALA A 35 -9.10 -4.07 21.63
C ALA A 35 -10.42 -3.29 21.50
N LEU A 36 -11.16 -3.56 20.42
CA LEU A 36 -12.47 -2.98 20.17
C LEU A 36 -13.50 -3.54 21.17
N PRO A 37 -14.49 -2.74 21.59
CA PRO A 37 -15.49 -3.18 22.56
C PRO A 37 -16.40 -4.26 21.97
N LEU A 38 -16.56 -5.37 22.71
CA LEU A 38 -17.54 -6.40 22.37
C LEU A 38 -18.96 -5.84 22.44
N GLN A 39 -19.73 -6.06 21.37
CA GLN A 39 -21.11 -5.64 21.21
C GLN A 39 -22.09 -6.75 21.56
N LEU A 40 -21.71 -8.02 21.35
CA LEU A 40 -22.61 -9.16 21.52
C LEU A 40 -22.11 -10.15 22.59
N GLY A 41 -23.02 -10.53 23.49
CA GLY A 41 -22.85 -11.69 24.36
C GLY A 41 -22.90 -13.01 23.57
N PRO A 42 -22.36 -14.13 24.10
CA PRO A 42 -22.27 -15.41 23.38
C PRO A 42 -23.61 -15.90 22.80
N ASN A 43 -24.68 -15.89 23.61
CA ASN A 43 -26.00 -16.33 23.17
C ASN A 43 -26.61 -15.43 22.07
N ALA A 44 -26.28 -14.14 22.06
CA ALA A 44 -26.76 -13.22 21.04
C ALA A 44 -26.05 -13.44 19.70
N ARG A 45 -24.74 -13.74 19.71
CA ARG A 45 -23.97 -14.03 18.49
C ARG A 45 -24.54 -15.20 17.71
N ASP A 46 -24.82 -16.32 18.39
CA ASP A 46 -25.35 -17.51 17.73
C ASP A 46 -26.77 -17.25 17.19
N ARG A 47 -27.63 -16.56 17.94
CA ARG A 47 -28.98 -16.18 17.47
C ARG A 47 -28.94 -15.29 16.23
N TYR A 48 -28.08 -14.27 16.20
CA TYR A 48 -27.95 -13.41 15.01
C TYR A 48 -27.36 -14.17 13.83
N ARG A 49 -26.38 -15.06 14.05
CA ARG A 49 -25.84 -15.92 12.99
C ARG A 49 -26.95 -16.76 12.35
N ASP A 50 -27.80 -17.37 13.18
CA ASP A 50 -28.93 -18.17 12.69
C ASP A 50 -29.96 -17.33 11.93
N ILE A 51 -30.22 -16.09 12.36
CA ILE A 51 -31.14 -15.17 11.66
C ILE A 51 -30.57 -14.76 10.31
N PHE A 52 -29.31 -14.33 10.24
CA PHE A 52 -28.70 -13.95 8.96
C PHE A 52 -28.59 -15.14 8.01
N ALA A 53 -28.30 -16.35 8.52
CA ALA A 53 -28.36 -17.58 7.72
C ALA A 53 -29.78 -17.84 7.18
N SER A 54 -30.82 -17.60 7.97
CA SER A 54 -32.22 -17.75 7.55
C SER A 54 -32.61 -16.71 6.48
N ILE A 55 -32.12 -15.46 6.63
CA ILE A 55 -32.27 -14.39 5.63
C ILE A 55 -31.61 -14.78 4.31
N GLU A 56 -30.38 -15.29 4.35
CA GLU A 56 -29.63 -15.73 3.17
C GLU A 56 -30.29 -16.92 2.48
N ALA A 57 -30.89 -17.84 3.25
CA ALA A 57 -31.67 -18.96 2.75
C ALA A 57 -33.06 -18.56 2.23
N GLY A 58 -33.47 -17.30 2.33
CA GLY A 58 -34.79 -16.81 1.93
C GLY A 58 -35.94 -17.29 2.83
N GLN A 59 -35.63 -17.73 4.05
CA GLN A 59 -36.60 -18.20 5.04
C GLN A 59 -37.17 -17.01 5.85
N TRP A 60 -37.85 -16.10 5.15
CA TRP A 60 -38.26 -14.78 5.69
C TRP A 60 -39.13 -14.86 6.95
N SER A 61 -40.11 -15.75 6.97
CA SER A 61 -41.01 -15.90 8.13
C SER A 61 -40.30 -16.43 9.37
N ASP A 62 -39.34 -17.35 9.17
CA ASP A 62 -38.52 -17.90 10.25
C ASP A 62 -37.53 -16.87 10.77
N ALA A 63 -36.84 -16.14 9.87
CA ALA A 63 -35.96 -15.04 10.23
C ALA A 63 -36.70 -13.95 11.04
N GLN A 64 -37.91 -13.58 10.62
CA GLN A 64 -38.73 -12.60 11.33
C GLN A 64 -39.16 -13.11 12.71
N ALA A 65 -39.64 -14.35 12.82
CA ALA A 65 -40.04 -14.93 14.10
C ALA A 65 -38.86 -15.02 15.09
N LYS A 66 -37.68 -15.43 14.61
CA LYS A 66 -36.45 -15.47 15.40
C LYS A 66 -36.01 -14.08 15.86
N LEU A 67 -36.13 -13.08 14.99
CA LEU A 67 -35.79 -11.69 15.31
C LEU A 67 -36.75 -11.07 16.33
N ASP A 68 -38.06 -11.30 16.17
CA ASP A 68 -39.10 -10.79 17.08
C ASP A 68 -39.07 -11.47 18.46
N ALA A 69 -38.50 -12.68 18.56
CA ALA A 69 -38.40 -13.45 19.81
C ALA A 69 -37.21 -13.06 20.70
N MET A 70 -36.31 -12.19 20.25
CA MET A 70 -35.16 -11.73 21.05
C MET A 70 -35.31 -10.28 21.52
N ASP A 71 -34.53 -9.93 22.54
CA ASP A 71 -34.44 -8.55 23.01
C ASP A 71 -33.73 -7.67 21.96
N GLU A 72 -34.21 -6.44 21.81
CA GLU A 72 -33.64 -5.45 20.90
C GLU A 72 -32.12 -5.29 21.11
N GLY A 73 -31.39 -5.25 19.99
CA GLY A 73 -29.93 -5.21 19.99
C GLY A 73 -29.36 -4.59 18.71
N PRO A 74 -28.03 -4.47 18.62
CA PRO A 74 -27.38 -3.61 17.61
C PRO A 74 -27.64 -4.06 16.16
N LEU A 75 -28.01 -5.32 15.93
CA LEU A 75 -28.26 -5.85 14.58
C LEU A 75 -29.75 -5.91 14.21
N HIS A 76 -30.66 -5.49 15.08
CA HIS A 76 -32.10 -5.61 14.81
C HIS A 76 -32.55 -4.80 13.60
N ALA A 77 -32.12 -3.54 13.53
CA ALA A 77 -32.52 -2.66 12.46
C ALA A 77 -31.99 -3.15 11.10
N GLU A 78 -30.73 -3.59 11.07
CA GLU A 78 -30.06 -4.19 9.91
C GLU A 78 -30.78 -5.48 9.45
N ALA A 79 -31.00 -6.43 10.37
CA ALA A 79 -31.67 -7.69 10.05
C ALA A 79 -33.12 -7.45 9.56
N ARG A 80 -33.84 -6.51 10.18
CA ARG A 80 -35.21 -6.16 9.79
C ARG A 80 -35.24 -5.49 8.42
N ALA A 81 -34.30 -4.60 8.13
CA ALA A 81 -34.16 -3.98 6.82
C ALA A 81 -33.87 -5.02 5.74
N ALA A 82 -32.96 -5.96 6.01
CA ALA A 82 -32.64 -7.07 5.12
C ALA A 82 -33.86 -7.98 4.85
N ILE A 83 -34.68 -8.24 5.86
CA ILE A 83 -35.95 -8.96 5.69
C ILE A 83 -36.89 -8.13 4.80
N TYR A 84 -37.14 -6.86 5.11
CA TYR A 84 -38.14 -6.04 4.39
C TYR A 84 -37.80 -5.75 2.93
N LEU A 85 -36.51 -5.61 2.61
CA LEU A 85 -36.02 -5.31 1.28
C LEU A 85 -35.58 -6.55 0.49
N GLY A 86 -35.54 -7.71 1.14
CA GLY A 86 -35.14 -8.98 0.55
C GLY A 86 -35.98 -9.36 -0.68
N LYS A 87 -35.32 -9.86 -1.72
CA LYS A 87 -36.01 -10.34 -2.93
C LYS A 87 -36.91 -11.54 -2.58
N GLY A 88 -38.20 -11.43 -2.85
CA GLY A 88 -39.17 -12.48 -2.54
C GLY A 88 -39.65 -12.46 -1.08
N SER A 89 -39.28 -11.44 -0.31
CA SER A 89 -39.81 -11.21 1.03
C SER A 89 -41.30 -10.83 1.01
N PRO A 90 -42.07 -11.16 2.07
CA PRO A 90 -43.46 -10.71 2.21
C PRO A 90 -43.64 -9.21 2.00
N LYS A 91 -44.79 -8.80 1.45
CA LYS A 91 -45.11 -7.39 1.28
C LYS A 91 -45.39 -6.76 2.65
N VAL A 92 -44.55 -5.80 3.02
CA VAL A 92 -44.65 -5.03 4.26
C VAL A 92 -45.42 -3.72 4.02
N ASP A 93 -46.19 -3.29 5.00
CA ASP A 93 -46.93 -2.03 4.92
C ASP A 93 -46.02 -0.79 4.83
N GLY A 94 -46.51 0.29 4.20
CA GLY A 94 -45.79 1.55 4.06
C GLY A 94 -45.40 2.16 5.41
N GLU A 95 -46.30 2.13 6.39
CA GLU A 95 -46.07 2.68 7.72
C GLU A 95 -45.01 1.90 8.50
N ALA A 96 -44.95 0.57 8.32
CA ALA A 96 -43.91 -0.26 8.93
C ALA A 96 -42.51 0.00 8.35
N LEU A 97 -42.42 0.33 7.06
CA LEU A 97 -41.17 0.75 6.42
C LEU A 97 -40.71 2.13 6.92
N ALA A 98 -41.65 3.09 7.01
CA ALA A 98 -41.39 4.42 7.54
C ALA A 98 -40.94 4.34 9.01
N ALA A 99 -41.62 3.54 9.83
CA ALA A 99 -41.27 3.33 11.23
C ALA A 99 -39.86 2.76 11.42
N LEU A 100 -39.43 1.84 10.55
CA LEU A 100 -38.06 1.31 10.58
C LEU A 100 -37.04 2.38 10.20
N ALA A 101 -37.29 3.15 9.15
CA ALA A 101 -36.43 4.26 8.75
C ALA A 101 -36.35 5.35 9.83
N THR A 102 -37.42 5.60 10.57
CA THR A 102 -37.44 6.57 11.69
C THR A 102 -36.62 6.05 12.87
N ARG A 103 -36.66 4.74 13.14
CA ARG A 103 -35.89 4.12 14.22
C ARG A 103 -34.39 4.08 13.91
N ALA A 104 -34.04 3.87 12.65
CA ALA A 104 -32.67 3.69 12.21
C ALA A 104 -32.38 4.51 10.94
N PRO A 105 -32.37 5.86 11.04
CA PRO A 105 -32.20 6.75 9.89
C PRO A 105 -30.79 6.65 9.29
N ASP A 106 -29.83 6.20 10.08
CA ASP A 106 -28.43 6.09 9.68
C ASP A 106 -28.14 4.85 8.84
N LEU A 107 -29.08 3.90 8.66
CA LEU A 107 -28.81 2.68 7.91
C LEU A 107 -28.55 2.92 6.42
N PRO A 108 -27.70 2.11 5.77
CA PRO A 108 -27.52 2.16 4.33
C PRO A 108 -28.81 1.84 3.55
N GLU A 109 -29.72 1.06 4.14
CA GLU A 109 -31.02 0.72 3.58
C GLU A 109 -32.06 1.83 3.77
N ALA A 110 -31.85 2.80 4.67
CA ALA A 110 -32.86 3.81 5.02
C ALA A 110 -33.41 4.58 3.81
N PRO A 111 -32.60 5.01 2.82
CA PRO A 111 -33.11 5.63 1.59
C PRO A 111 -34.04 4.71 0.77
N ALA A 112 -33.76 3.41 0.76
CA ALA A 112 -34.61 2.43 0.07
C ALA A 112 -35.91 2.18 0.83
N LEU A 113 -35.85 2.12 2.17
CA LEU A 113 -37.02 2.00 3.04
C LEU A 113 -37.96 3.20 2.86
N VAL A 114 -37.45 4.43 2.93
CA VAL A 114 -38.24 5.66 2.73
C VAL A 114 -38.89 5.68 1.34
N ARG A 115 -38.12 5.43 0.28
CA ARG A 115 -38.66 5.40 -1.09
C ARG A 115 -39.79 4.38 -1.23
N LEU A 116 -39.61 3.18 -0.66
CA LEU A 116 -40.63 2.13 -0.73
C LEU A 116 -41.85 2.45 0.14
N ALA A 117 -41.66 3.09 1.30
CA ALA A 117 -42.74 3.57 2.16
C ALA A 117 -43.62 4.59 1.44
N THR A 118 -43.02 5.59 0.78
CA THR A 118 -43.73 6.60 -0.01
C THR A 118 -44.53 5.97 -1.14
N VAL A 119 -43.94 5.03 -1.89
CA VAL A 119 -44.63 4.30 -2.97
C VAL A 119 -45.82 3.50 -2.43
N ARG A 120 -45.76 3.04 -1.17
CA ARG A 120 -46.82 2.30 -0.49
C ARG A 120 -47.80 3.19 0.29
N GLY A 121 -47.72 4.51 0.13
CA GLY A 121 -48.70 5.46 0.66
C GLY A 121 -48.48 5.89 2.11
N ALA A 122 -47.27 5.69 2.67
CA ALA A 122 -46.91 6.25 3.96
C ALA A 122 -46.99 7.78 3.91
N LEU A 123 -47.70 8.37 4.88
CA LEU A 123 -47.93 9.82 4.92
C LEU A 123 -46.81 10.58 5.63
N ASP A 124 -46.15 9.94 6.59
CA ASP A 124 -45.04 10.49 7.35
C ASP A 124 -43.77 9.67 7.08
N VAL A 125 -42.73 10.32 6.55
CA VAL A 125 -41.43 9.70 6.29
C VAL A 125 -40.31 10.53 6.91
N PRO A 126 -39.32 9.90 7.55
CA PRO A 126 -38.26 10.63 8.25
C PRO A 126 -37.35 11.35 7.26
N LEU A 127 -36.77 12.47 7.72
CA LEU A 127 -35.60 13.06 7.08
C LEU A 127 -34.38 12.19 7.39
N LEU A 128 -33.63 11.85 6.35
CA LEU A 128 -32.42 11.05 6.44
C LEU A 128 -31.18 11.93 6.45
N PRO A 129 -30.06 11.48 7.07
CA PRO A 129 -28.79 12.19 6.95
C PRO A 129 -28.34 12.27 5.48
N GLU A 130 -27.69 13.37 5.13
CA GLU A 130 -27.15 13.56 3.79
C GLU A 130 -25.90 12.68 3.61
N ALA A 131 -25.87 11.90 2.53
CA ALA A 131 -24.73 11.04 2.21
C ALA A 131 -23.75 11.77 1.29
N HIS A 132 -22.57 12.08 1.81
CA HIS A 132 -21.49 12.70 1.05
C HIS A 132 -20.75 11.67 0.17
N SER A 133 -20.11 12.16 -0.88
CA SER A 133 -19.20 11.38 -1.72
C SER A 133 -17.82 11.33 -1.07
N LEU A 134 -17.24 10.13 -0.97
CA LEU A 134 -15.85 9.97 -0.54
C LEU A 134 -14.90 10.22 -1.71
N SER A 135 -13.80 10.93 -1.45
CA SER A 135 -12.70 11.08 -2.40
C SER A 135 -11.56 10.11 -2.05
N PHE A 136 -10.89 9.61 -3.08
CA PHE A 136 -9.68 8.81 -2.89
C PHE A 136 -8.53 9.75 -2.53
N LEU A 137 -7.90 9.55 -1.36
CA LEU A 137 -6.77 10.35 -0.90
C LEU A 137 -5.41 9.87 -1.45
N GLY A 138 -5.40 8.78 -2.23
CA GLY A 138 -4.19 8.09 -2.61
C GLY A 138 -4.02 6.79 -1.85
N SER A 139 -2.97 6.05 -2.21
CA SER A 139 -2.44 4.96 -1.40
C SER A 139 -1.06 5.37 -0.91
N SER A 140 -0.56 4.71 0.15
CA SER A 140 0.85 4.83 0.52
C SER A 140 1.72 4.66 -0.74
N PRO A 141 2.79 5.47 -0.91
CA PRO A 141 3.69 5.37 -2.03
C PRO A 141 4.12 3.92 -2.24
N ARG A 142 4.00 3.47 -3.48
CA ARG A 142 4.53 2.18 -3.93
C ARG A 142 5.49 2.50 -5.03
N ARG A 143 6.64 1.80 -5.04
CA ARG A 143 7.59 1.92 -6.13
C ARG A 143 6.89 1.66 -7.47
N GLY A 144 6.74 2.71 -8.25
CA GLY A 144 6.09 2.65 -9.55
C GLY A 144 6.99 2.02 -10.61
N ARG A 145 6.37 1.59 -11.71
CA ARG A 145 7.09 1.43 -12.98
C ARG A 145 6.96 2.74 -13.74
N VAL A 146 8.06 3.23 -14.30
CA VAL A 146 8.02 4.36 -15.23
C VAL A 146 7.19 3.95 -16.45
N ALA A 147 6.25 4.80 -16.84
CA ALA A 147 5.43 4.57 -18.02
C ALA A 147 6.31 4.55 -19.28
N SER A 148 6.01 3.64 -20.20
CA SER A 148 6.67 3.64 -21.51
C SER A 148 6.31 4.90 -22.29
N THR A 149 7.27 5.35 -23.09
CA THR A 149 7.13 6.44 -24.04
C THR A 149 6.10 6.06 -25.09
N GLU A 150 5.05 6.88 -25.20
CA GLU A 150 3.98 6.67 -26.17
C GLU A 150 4.28 7.40 -27.50
N GLY A 151 3.58 7.00 -28.56
CA GLY A 151 3.60 7.74 -29.83
C GLY A 151 4.76 7.41 -30.78
N ASP A 152 5.76 6.62 -30.36
CA ASP A 152 6.88 6.21 -31.20
C ASP A 152 6.63 4.80 -31.83
N PRO A 153 6.49 4.69 -33.17
CA PRO A 153 6.28 3.40 -33.83
C PRO A 153 7.50 2.47 -33.75
N MET A 154 8.71 3.02 -33.84
CA MET A 154 9.94 2.23 -33.78
C MET A 154 10.14 1.66 -32.38
N ALA A 155 9.82 2.44 -31.34
CA ALA A 155 9.86 1.96 -29.95
C ALA A 155 8.99 0.70 -29.72
N ARG A 156 7.85 0.58 -30.42
CA ARG A 156 7.00 -0.63 -30.32
C ARG A 156 7.66 -1.82 -30.99
N THR A 157 8.20 -1.65 -32.19
CA THR A 157 8.96 -2.70 -32.90
C THR A 157 10.16 -3.15 -32.07
N MET A 158 10.88 -2.21 -31.47
CA MET A 158 12.01 -2.51 -30.59
C MET A 158 11.59 -3.30 -29.35
N ALA A 159 10.40 -3.06 -28.81
CA ALA A 159 9.91 -3.85 -27.68
C ALA A 159 9.83 -5.34 -27.99
N ASP A 160 9.34 -5.70 -29.18
CA ASP A 160 9.22 -7.10 -29.60
C ASP A 160 10.59 -7.78 -29.77
N LEU A 161 11.63 -7.01 -30.12
CA LEU A 161 12.99 -7.52 -30.33
C LEU A 161 13.83 -7.54 -29.04
N ILE A 162 13.76 -6.48 -28.23
CA ILE A 162 14.64 -6.27 -27.07
C ILE A 162 14.10 -6.93 -25.80
N LEU A 163 12.78 -6.93 -25.56
CA LEU A 163 12.23 -7.47 -24.31
C LEU A 163 12.53 -8.97 -24.12
N PRO A 164 12.50 -9.84 -25.15
CA PRO A 164 12.95 -11.22 -25.02
C PRO A 164 14.43 -11.32 -24.61
N LEU A 165 15.30 -10.48 -25.19
CA LEU A 165 16.73 -10.48 -24.87
C LEU A 165 16.99 -10.01 -23.43
N ILE A 166 16.27 -9.01 -22.95
CA ILE A 166 16.34 -8.58 -21.54
C ILE A 166 15.88 -9.70 -20.61
N LYS A 167 14.81 -10.41 -20.97
CA LYS A 167 14.27 -11.52 -20.17
C LYS A 167 15.25 -12.69 -20.07
N ASP A 168 16.04 -12.92 -21.11
CA ASP A 168 17.03 -14.00 -21.19
C ASP A 168 18.43 -13.57 -20.69
N ASP A 169 18.56 -12.41 -20.05
CA ASP A 169 19.83 -11.85 -19.55
C ASP A 169 20.90 -11.71 -20.66
N ARG A 170 20.49 -11.23 -21.85
CA ARG A 170 21.35 -11.02 -23.04
C ARG A 170 21.53 -9.52 -23.36
N PRO A 171 22.14 -8.72 -22.48
CA PRO A 171 22.20 -7.27 -22.63
C PRO A 171 23.06 -6.82 -23.83
N ILE A 172 24.12 -7.54 -24.17
CA ILE A 172 25.00 -7.22 -25.32
C ILE A 172 24.21 -7.30 -26.63
N GLU A 173 23.38 -8.32 -26.78
CA GLU A 173 22.56 -8.49 -27.98
C GLU A 173 21.42 -7.46 -28.01
N ALA A 174 20.83 -7.15 -26.86
CA ALA A 174 19.84 -6.10 -26.74
C ALA A 174 20.41 -4.73 -27.13
N GLU A 175 21.64 -4.42 -26.70
CA GLU A 175 22.35 -3.20 -27.09
C GLU A 175 22.65 -3.16 -28.59
N ALA A 176 23.06 -4.29 -29.19
CA ALA A 176 23.30 -4.37 -30.63
C ALA A 176 22.02 -4.06 -31.43
N VAL A 177 20.85 -4.57 -31.00
CA VAL A 177 19.56 -4.23 -31.59
C VAL A 177 19.23 -2.76 -31.40
N LEU A 178 19.45 -2.22 -30.20
CA LEU A 178 19.25 -0.79 -29.91
C LEU A 178 20.07 0.09 -30.84
N ILE A 179 21.39 -0.13 -30.94
CA ILE A 179 22.30 0.68 -31.76
C ILE A 179 21.88 0.70 -33.24
N VAL A 180 21.41 -0.44 -33.78
CA VAL A 180 21.00 -0.53 -35.18
C VAL A 180 19.75 0.29 -35.49
N ASN A 181 18.84 0.46 -34.52
CA ASN A 181 17.54 1.11 -34.73
C ASN A 181 17.44 2.49 -34.07
N GLU A 182 18.49 2.95 -33.39
CA GLU A 182 18.46 4.14 -32.55
C GLU A 182 18.19 5.44 -33.33
N ASP A 183 18.67 5.54 -34.57
CA ASP A 183 18.47 6.72 -35.44
C ASP A 183 17.00 6.95 -35.82
N GLU A 184 16.16 5.92 -35.69
CA GLU A 184 14.71 6.00 -35.98
C GLU A 184 13.87 6.28 -34.72
N LEU A 185 14.50 6.37 -33.54
CA LEU A 185 13.83 6.68 -32.29
C LEU A 185 13.71 8.19 -32.05
N THR A 186 12.61 8.57 -31.40
CA THR A 186 12.54 9.84 -30.69
C THR A 186 13.55 9.88 -29.54
N ALA A 187 13.96 11.09 -29.14
CA ALA A 187 14.94 11.25 -28.05
C ALA A 187 14.48 10.63 -26.71
N ASP A 188 13.18 10.72 -26.41
CA ASP A 188 12.59 10.15 -25.20
C ASP A 188 12.58 8.61 -25.27
N ALA A 189 12.21 8.03 -26.41
CA ALA A 189 12.25 6.58 -26.62
C ALA A 189 13.68 6.02 -26.60
N ALA A 190 14.65 6.72 -27.20
CA ALA A 190 16.06 6.34 -27.11
C ALA A 190 16.55 6.34 -25.66
N THR A 191 16.14 7.33 -24.86
CA THR A 191 16.47 7.41 -23.43
C THR A 191 15.89 6.23 -22.65
N GLU A 192 14.61 5.90 -22.89
CA GLU A 192 13.96 4.72 -22.30
C GLU A 192 14.70 3.42 -22.65
N TRP A 193 14.96 3.17 -23.93
CA TRP A 193 15.55 1.90 -24.36
C TRP A 193 17.00 1.74 -23.89
N ARG A 194 17.81 2.81 -23.91
CA ARG A 194 19.15 2.80 -23.30
C ARG A 194 19.07 2.46 -21.81
N GLN A 195 18.14 3.09 -21.06
CA GLN A 195 17.98 2.81 -19.64
C GLN A 195 17.60 1.34 -19.38
N ARG A 196 16.66 0.79 -20.15
CA ARG A 196 16.20 -0.60 -20.02
C ARG A 196 17.32 -1.61 -20.27
N VAL A 197 18.11 -1.39 -21.32
CA VAL A 197 19.25 -2.25 -21.64
C VAL A 197 20.35 -2.07 -20.59
N ALA A 198 20.60 -0.85 -20.11
CA ALA A 198 21.54 -0.59 -19.02
C ALA A 198 21.14 -1.32 -17.72
N TRP A 199 19.83 -1.37 -17.44
CA TRP A 199 19.30 -2.15 -16.33
C TRP A 199 19.53 -3.65 -16.49
N SER A 200 19.39 -4.19 -17.71
CA SER A 200 19.69 -5.60 -18.01
C SER A 200 21.18 -5.92 -17.78
N TYR A 201 22.10 -5.03 -18.19
CA TYR A 201 23.52 -5.16 -17.86
C TYR A 201 23.77 -5.23 -16.36
N PHE A 202 23.14 -4.33 -15.59
CA PHE A 202 23.30 -4.30 -14.13
C PHE A 202 22.80 -5.58 -13.45
N LEU A 203 21.66 -6.11 -13.90
CA LEU A 203 21.09 -7.36 -13.40
C LEU A 203 22.00 -8.57 -13.74
N SER A 204 22.61 -8.56 -14.91
CA SER A 204 23.55 -9.59 -15.37
C SER A 204 24.93 -9.52 -14.67
N GLY A 205 25.16 -8.49 -13.85
CA GLY A 205 26.40 -8.30 -13.09
C GLY A 205 27.50 -7.54 -13.84
N ASP A 206 27.22 -7.03 -15.04
CA ASP A 206 28.15 -6.16 -15.78
C ASP A 206 27.90 -4.70 -15.43
N ASP A 207 28.48 -4.27 -14.30
CA ASP A 207 28.35 -2.90 -13.82
C ASP A 207 29.05 -1.89 -14.75
N ALA A 208 30.03 -2.31 -15.56
CA ALA A 208 30.74 -1.43 -16.47
C ALA A 208 29.89 -1.10 -17.70
N GLY A 209 29.31 -2.13 -18.34
CA GLY A 209 28.35 -1.96 -19.43
C GLY A 209 27.12 -1.18 -18.99
N ALA A 210 26.58 -1.51 -17.81
CA ALA A 210 25.44 -0.81 -17.23
C ALA A 210 25.71 0.70 -17.06
N ARG A 211 26.86 1.05 -16.46
CA ARG A 211 27.23 2.45 -16.24
C ARG A 211 27.48 3.19 -17.55
N ALA A 212 28.14 2.55 -18.52
CA ALA A 212 28.42 3.17 -19.82
C ALA A 212 27.13 3.56 -20.57
N LEU A 213 26.18 2.63 -20.66
CA LEU A 213 24.92 2.87 -21.37
C LEU A 213 23.98 3.81 -20.59
N ALA A 214 23.95 3.69 -19.26
CA ALA A 214 23.17 4.59 -18.42
C ALA A 214 23.69 6.05 -18.46
N LEU A 215 25.00 6.27 -18.61
CA LEU A 215 25.57 7.61 -18.80
C LEU A 215 25.08 8.29 -20.09
N GLN A 216 24.84 7.52 -21.15
CA GLN A 216 24.23 8.03 -22.38
C GLN A 216 22.75 8.36 -22.15
N ALA A 217 22.00 7.45 -21.54
CA ALA A 217 20.58 7.66 -21.22
C ALA A 217 20.35 8.85 -20.28
N ARG A 218 21.27 9.10 -19.33
CA ARG A 218 21.20 10.24 -18.39
C ARG A 218 21.08 11.60 -19.09
N GLN A 219 21.60 11.74 -20.31
CA GLN A 219 21.54 12.97 -21.11
C GLN A 219 20.12 13.30 -21.60
N GLY A 220 19.22 12.31 -21.60
CA GLY A 220 17.81 12.50 -21.88
C GLY A 220 17.08 13.23 -20.74
N THR A 221 15.84 13.62 -21.00
CA THR A 221 14.96 14.30 -20.04
C THR A 221 13.97 13.31 -19.42
N GLY A 222 13.15 13.79 -18.48
CA GLY A 222 12.09 13.00 -17.86
C GLY A 222 12.54 11.88 -16.92
N GLU A 223 11.58 11.04 -16.55
CA GLU A 223 11.72 10.00 -15.52
C GLU A 223 12.70 8.90 -15.92
N TRP A 224 12.80 8.55 -17.21
CA TRP A 224 13.78 7.57 -17.70
C TRP A 224 15.24 8.04 -17.50
N GLY A 225 15.50 9.35 -17.62
CA GLY A 225 16.79 9.92 -17.29
C GLY A 225 17.11 9.82 -15.79
N ALA A 226 16.12 10.03 -14.92
CA ALA A 226 16.27 9.80 -13.48
C ALA A 226 16.54 8.32 -13.16
N MET A 227 15.83 7.40 -13.82
CA MET A 227 16.09 5.96 -13.68
C MET A 227 17.44 5.53 -14.22
N SER A 228 18.04 6.30 -15.14
CA SER A 228 19.40 6.07 -15.61
C SER A 228 20.42 6.46 -14.54
N ASP A 229 20.21 7.59 -13.85
CA ASP A 229 20.99 7.97 -12.68
C ASP A 229 20.94 6.91 -11.57
N TRP A 230 19.80 6.23 -11.41
CA TRP A 230 19.68 5.11 -10.47
C TRP A 230 20.59 3.92 -10.84
N VAL A 231 20.66 3.56 -12.13
CA VAL A 231 21.58 2.50 -12.61
C VAL A 231 23.04 2.91 -12.42
N ILE A 232 23.38 4.16 -12.72
CA ILE A 232 24.73 4.70 -12.50
C ILE A 232 25.11 4.58 -11.03
N GLY A 233 24.23 5.01 -10.12
CA GLY A 233 24.47 4.99 -8.68
C GLY A 233 24.71 3.58 -8.15
N LEU A 234 23.87 2.61 -8.54
CA LEU A 234 24.02 1.21 -8.13
C LEU A 234 25.30 0.56 -8.68
N SER A 235 25.63 0.82 -9.94
CA SER A 235 26.84 0.30 -10.59
C SER A 235 28.10 0.88 -9.94
N ALA A 236 28.12 2.20 -9.71
CA ALA A 236 29.21 2.90 -9.01
C ALA A 236 29.39 2.39 -7.57
N TRP A 237 28.28 2.15 -6.86
CA TRP A 237 28.31 1.56 -5.52
C TRP A 237 28.96 0.17 -5.52
N ARG A 238 28.60 -0.74 -6.43
CA ARG A 238 29.24 -2.06 -6.54
C ARG A 238 30.72 -1.97 -6.88
N GLN A 239 31.09 -0.99 -7.71
CA GLN A 239 32.47 -0.68 -8.09
C GLN A 239 33.27 0.04 -6.98
N LYS A 240 32.65 0.34 -5.83
CA LYS A 240 33.25 1.10 -4.72
C LYS A 240 33.62 2.55 -5.06
N ASP A 241 33.00 3.08 -6.10
CA ASP A 241 33.08 4.49 -6.47
C ASP A 241 31.99 5.28 -5.74
N TRP A 242 32.24 5.51 -4.44
CA TRP A 242 31.25 6.09 -3.53
C TRP A 242 30.89 7.54 -3.87
N THR A 243 31.83 8.28 -4.47
CA THR A 243 31.60 9.67 -4.85
C THR A 243 30.58 9.74 -5.97
N ASP A 244 30.80 9.01 -7.06
CA ASP A 244 29.88 8.99 -8.20
C ASP A 244 28.56 8.32 -7.83
N ALA A 245 28.58 7.33 -6.94
CA ALA A 245 27.36 6.74 -6.39
C ALA A 245 26.50 7.79 -5.69
N SER A 246 27.08 8.58 -4.78
CA SER A 246 26.36 9.64 -4.06
C SER A 246 25.78 10.68 -5.02
N ASP A 247 26.57 11.15 -5.98
CA ASP A 247 26.13 12.21 -6.90
C ASP A 247 25.03 11.72 -7.85
N ALA A 248 25.11 10.47 -8.31
CA ALA A 248 24.07 9.84 -9.12
C ALA A 248 22.77 9.63 -8.33
N PHE A 249 22.83 9.08 -7.11
CA PHE A 249 21.63 8.93 -6.26
C PHE A 249 21.00 10.29 -5.89
N ALA A 250 21.83 11.31 -5.63
CA ALA A 250 21.33 12.66 -5.41
C ALA A 250 20.68 13.25 -6.67
N SER A 251 21.12 12.86 -7.87
CA SER A 251 20.46 13.22 -9.14
C SER A 251 19.09 12.55 -9.28
N VAL A 252 18.95 11.27 -8.92
CA VAL A 252 17.65 10.58 -8.87
C VAL A 252 16.67 11.37 -8.01
N ALA A 253 17.07 11.76 -6.81
CA ALA A 253 16.21 12.49 -5.88
C ALA A 253 15.77 13.88 -6.41
N ARG A 254 16.58 14.52 -7.26
CA ARG A 254 16.22 15.81 -7.88
C ARG A 254 15.35 15.68 -9.12
N ARG A 255 15.47 14.58 -9.86
CA ARG A 255 14.87 14.42 -11.20
C ARG A 255 13.61 13.57 -11.21
N SER A 256 13.47 12.65 -10.25
CA SER A 256 12.31 11.76 -10.17
C SER A 256 11.08 12.50 -9.67
N THR A 257 9.92 12.06 -10.14
CA THR A 257 8.60 12.50 -9.66
C THR A 257 7.93 11.48 -8.74
N ASP A 258 8.49 10.27 -8.61
CA ASP A 258 8.00 9.22 -7.72
C ASP A 258 8.54 9.45 -6.29
N PRO A 259 7.69 9.72 -5.28
CA PRO A 259 8.12 9.90 -3.90
C PRO A 259 9.02 8.76 -3.39
N GLU A 260 8.76 7.52 -3.81
CA GLU A 260 9.53 6.36 -3.42
C GLU A 260 10.97 6.44 -3.95
N MET A 261 11.14 6.87 -5.20
CA MET A 261 12.44 7.05 -5.84
C MET A 261 13.17 8.29 -5.33
N ILE A 262 12.45 9.36 -4.96
CA ILE A 262 13.03 10.54 -4.30
C ILE A 262 13.62 10.14 -2.94
N ALA A 263 12.85 9.43 -2.10
CA ALA A 263 13.32 8.91 -0.82
C ALA A 263 14.51 7.96 -1.01
N ALA A 264 14.44 7.05 -1.99
CA ALA A 264 15.52 6.12 -2.32
C ALA A 264 16.81 6.86 -2.69
N GLY A 265 16.72 7.86 -3.57
CA GLY A 265 17.86 8.66 -4.01
C GLY A 265 18.55 9.37 -2.84
N HIS A 266 17.78 10.00 -1.95
CA HIS A 266 18.35 10.61 -0.75
C HIS A 266 18.97 9.59 0.22
N TYR A 267 18.27 8.50 0.52
CA TYR A 267 18.77 7.48 1.44
C TYR A 267 20.07 6.83 0.94
N TRP A 268 20.12 6.44 -0.34
CA TRP A 268 21.31 5.83 -0.93
C TRP A 268 22.46 6.83 -1.13
N ALA A 269 22.17 8.11 -1.40
CA ALA A 269 23.20 9.15 -1.38
C ALA A 269 23.84 9.30 0.01
N ALA A 270 23.04 9.29 1.08
CA ALA A 270 23.55 9.33 2.45
C ALA A 270 24.44 8.12 2.76
N ARG A 271 24.06 6.92 2.30
CA ARG A 271 24.87 5.71 2.45
C ARG A 271 26.19 5.77 1.68
N ALA A 272 26.16 6.29 0.45
CA ALA A 272 27.35 6.54 -0.36
C ALA A 272 28.28 7.56 0.30
N ASP A 273 27.74 8.64 0.86
CA ASP A 273 28.52 9.64 1.62
C ASP A 273 29.11 9.06 2.91
N MET A 274 28.41 8.17 3.59
CA MET A 274 28.94 7.43 4.73
C MET A 274 30.14 6.55 4.33
N ALA A 275 30.01 5.78 3.24
CA ALA A 275 31.10 4.96 2.71
C ALA A 275 32.30 5.82 2.22
N ALA A 276 32.01 6.99 1.65
CA ALA A 276 33.00 7.98 1.21
C ALA A 276 33.63 8.79 2.36
N LYS A 277 33.18 8.62 3.61
CA LYS A 277 33.61 9.40 4.79
C LYS A 277 33.36 10.91 4.65
N ARG A 278 32.19 11.29 4.12
CA ARG A 278 31.70 12.68 3.97
C ARG A 278 30.54 12.98 4.93
N PRO A 279 30.78 13.00 6.26
CA PRO A 279 29.72 13.10 7.26
C PRO A 279 28.82 14.34 7.12
N GLU A 280 29.38 15.44 6.62
CA GLU A 280 28.69 16.71 6.38
C GLU A 280 27.54 16.59 5.36
N ARG A 281 27.57 15.59 4.48
CA ARG A 281 26.54 15.35 3.45
C ARG A 281 25.46 14.35 3.88
N ILE A 282 25.74 13.53 4.91
CA ILE A 282 24.84 12.43 5.34
C ILE A 282 23.54 12.98 5.92
N GLN A 283 23.63 13.86 6.92
CA GLN A 283 22.45 14.31 7.68
C GLN A 283 21.44 15.10 6.82
N PRO A 284 21.84 15.99 5.90
CA PRO A 284 20.92 16.63 4.97
C PRO A 284 20.12 15.63 4.14
N HIS A 285 20.77 14.61 3.59
CA HIS A 285 20.10 13.58 2.81
C HIS A 285 19.11 12.75 3.65
N LEU A 286 19.51 12.30 4.85
CA LEU A 286 18.62 11.54 5.71
C LEU A 286 17.38 12.35 6.13
N ARG A 287 17.54 13.66 6.42
CA ARG A 287 16.40 14.54 6.74
C ARG A 287 15.40 14.63 5.59
N LEU A 288 15.87 14.79 4.36
CA LEU A 288 15.01 14.89 3.19
C LEU A 288 14.29 13.56 2.90
N ALA A 289 14.97 12.42 3.06
CA ALA A 289 14.32 11.12 2.95
C ALA A 289 13.27 10.91 4.07
N ALA A 290 13.58 11.28 5.32
CA ALA A 290 12.73 11.07 6.48
C ALA A 290 11.40 11.87 6.43
N GLN A 291 11.34 12.95 5.65
CA GLN A 291 10.10 13.71 5.39
C GLN A 291 9.09 12.95 4.52
N LEU A 292 9.52 11.90 3.81
CA LEU A 292 8.67 11.06 2.97
C LEU A 292 8.20 9.84 3.79
N GLU A 293 7.39 10.13 4.81
CA GLU A 293 7.10 9.24 5.95
C GLU A 293 6.39 7.93 5.56
N GLU A 294 5.70 7.91 4.43
CA GLU A 294 4.98 6.73 3.92
C GLU A 294 5.80 5.88 2.94
N THR A 295 7.02 6.31 2.59
CA THR A 295 7.91 5.58 1.66
C THR A 295 8.79 4.59 2.42
N PHE A 296 9.21 3.48 1.78
CA PHE A 296 10.09 2.51 2.42
C PHE A 296 11.42 3.14 2.85
N TYR A 297 12.03 3.93 1.97
CA TYR A 297 13.30 4.58 2.25
C TYR A 297 13.18 5.77 3.22
N GLY A 298 12.01 6.41 3.31
CA GLY A 298 11.74 7.42 4.33
C GLY A 298 11.67 6.82 5.73
N LEU A 299 10.98 5.67 5.88
CA LEU A 299 10.95 4.92 7.13
C LEU A 299 12.35 4.44 7.56
N LEU A 300 13.16 3.95 6.61
CA LEU A 300 14.56 3.59 6.89
C LEU A 300 15.40 4.81 7.31
N ALA A 301 15.15 5.98 6.71
CA ALA A 301 15.84 7.21 7.07
C ALA A 301 15.45 7.70 8.48
N GLN A 302 14.16 7.64 8.84
CA GLN A 302 13.69 7.93 10.19
C GLN A 302 14.35 7.01 11.22
N GLN A 303 14.39 5.70 10.95
CA GLN A 303 15.07 4.73 11.81
C GLN A 303 16.58 5.04 11.94
N ALA A 304 17.26 5.35 10.83
CA ALA A 304 18.67 5.72 10.84
C ALA A 304 18.95 7.01 11.64
N MET A 305 17.97 7.92 11.72
CA MET A 305 18.03 9.14 12.52
C MET A 305 17.58 8.95 13.97
N GLY A 306 17.09 7.77 14.36
CA GLY A 306 16.55 7.51 15.69
C GLY A 306 15.21 8.21 15.96
N LEU A 307 14.47 8.58 14.91
CA LEU A 307 13.13 9.14 15.04
C LEU A 307 12.15 7.99 15.33
N PRO A 308 11.19 8.18 16.26
CA PRO A 308 10.14 7.18 16.46
C PRO A 308 9.28 7.10 15.18
N PRO A 309 8.72 5.92 14.84
CA PRO A 309 7.71 5.85 13.79
C PRO A 309 6.56 6.78 14.19
N VAL A 310 6.03 7.54 13.23
CA VAL A 310 4.84 8.35 13.46
C VAL A 310 3.71 7.39 13.81
N ARG A 311 3.33 7.37 15.08
CA ARG A 311 2.15 6.69 15.59
C ARG A 311 1.08 7.76 15.73
N ASP A 312 -0.06 7.58 15.05
CA ASP A 312 -1.28 8.31 15.37
C ASP A 312 -1.81 7.81 16.73
N ASP A 313 -1.10 8.12 17.82
CA ASP A 313 -1.30 7.52 19.14
C ASP A 313 -2.45 8.17 19.97
N ASP A 314 -3.32 8.97 19.36
CA ASP A 314 -4.41 9.66 20.06
C ASP A 314 -5.80 8.98 19.95
N GLY A 315 -5.87 7.75 19.42
CA GLY A 315 -7.12 7.10 19.02
C GLY A 315 -8.04 6.59 20.15
N GLY A 316 -7.56 6.36 21.38
CA GLY A 316 -8.35 5.59 22.37
C GLY A 316 -9.67 6.24 22.81
N ALA A 317 -9.69 7.57 22.98
CA ALA A 317 -10.91 8.31 23.33
C ALA A 317 -11.81 8.52 22.10
N ALA A 318 -11.21 8.80 20.94
CA ALA A 318 -11.92 8.94 19.67
C ALA A 318 -12.62 7.63 19.25
N ILE A 319 -11.94 6.49 19.40
CA ILE A 319 -12.48 5.15 19.13
C ILE A 319 -13.71 4.89 19.96
N ARG A 320 -13.71 5.20 21.26
CA ARG A 320 -14.92 5.02 22.09
C ARG A 320 -16.07 5.88 21.60
N GLN A 321 -15.84 7.15 21.28
CA GLN A 321 -16.89 8.04 20.80
C GLN A 321 -17.47 7.57 19.47
N VAL A 322 -16.62 7.16 18.52
CA VAL A 322 -17.06 6.66 17.21
C VAL A 322 -17.71 5.28 17.33
N ALA A 323 -17.24 4.43 18.25
CA ALA A 323 -17.83 3.11 18.51
C ALA A 323 -19.25 3.17 19.06
N GLU A 324 -19.70 4.29 19.65
CA GLU A 324 -21.09 4.46 20.10
C GLU A 324 -22.07 4.76 18.95
N ARG A 325 -21.58 5.10 17.75
CA ARG A 325 -22.44 5.36 16.58
C ARG A 325 -23.24 4.11 16.22
N PRO A 326 -24.56 4.19 15.94
CA PRO A 326 -25.39 3.01 15.67
C PRO A 326 -24.84 2.07 14.60
N ASN A 327 -24.39 2.60 13.46
CA ASN A 327 -23.80 1.80 12.38
C ASN A 327 -22.46 1.16 12.77
N VAL A 328 -21.65 1.84 13.59
CA VAL A 328 -20.36 1.30 14.04
C VAL A 328 -20.58 0.17 15.03
N ARG A 329 -21.54 0.32 15.97
CA ARG A 329 -21.98 -0.77 16.85
C ARG A 329 -22.50 -1.97 16.06
N ALA A 330 -23.31 -1.72 15.04
CA ALA A 330 -23.82 -2.77 14.16
C ALA A 330 -22.68 -3.44 13.37
N ALA A 331 -21.73 -2.67 12.82
CA ALA A 331 -20.59 -3.21 12.09
C ALA A 331 -19.68 -4.08 12.97
N LEU A 332 -19.37 -3.62 14.19
CA LEU A 332 -18.61 -4.40 15.18
C LEU A 332 -19.34 -5.71 15.54
N ALA A 333 -20.66 -5.64 15.76
CA ALA A 333 -21.49 -6.82 16.02
C ALA A 333 -21.56 -7.79 14.83
N LEU A 334 -21.58 -7.30 13.59
CA LEU A 334 -21.50 -8.12 12.38
C LEU A 334 -20.14 -8.79 12.24
N ALA A 335 -19.06 -8.07 12.55
CA ALA A 335 -17.71 -8.63 12.54
C ALA A 335 -17.56 -9.78 13.56
N GLU A 336 -18.16 -9.64 14.76
CA GLU A 336 -18.18 -10.71 15.78
C GLU A 336 -18.87 -12.00 15.34
N ILE A 337 -19.81 -11.94 14.38
CA ILE A 337 -20.48 -13.12 13.82
C ILE A 337 -19.87 -13.60 12.50
N GLY A 338 -18.83 -12.92 12.00
CA GLY A 338 -18.12 -13.25 10.75
C GLY A 338 -18.68 -12.62 9.48
N ALA A 339 -19.65 -11.70 9.60
CA ALA A 339 -20.30 -11.03 8.46
C ALA A 339 -19.50 -9.78 8.03
N LEU A 340 -18.23 -9.97 7.64
CA LEU A 340 -17.28 -8.88 7.39
C LEU A 340 -17.69 -7.96 6.24
N ASP A 341 -18.26 -8.49 5.15
CA ASP A 341 -18.70 -7.67 4.01
C ASP A 341 -19.81 -6.68 4.40
N ARG A 342 -20.74 -7.11 5.27
CA ARG A 342 -21.82 -6.24 5.80
C ARG A 342 -21.26 -5.21 6.78
N ALA A 343 -20.29 -5.61 7.60
CA ALA A 343 -19.59 -4.70 8.50
C ALA A 343 -18.85 -3.59 7.74
N ASP A 344 -18.10 -3.95 6.70
CA ASP A 344 -17.39 -2.98 5.83
C ASP A 344 -18.39 -2.04 5.14
N ALA A 345 -19.49 -2.56 4.59
CA ALA A 345 -20.53 -1.74 3.97
C ALA A 345 -21.11 -0.69 4.94
N LEU A 346 -21.36 -1.07 6.20
CA LEU A 346 -21.85 -0.15 7.24
C LEU A 346 -20.81 0.90 7.63
N LEU A 347 -19.54 0.54 7.78
CA LEU A 347 -18.48 1.50 8.10
C LEU A 347 -18.27 2.50 6.96
N ARG A 348 -18.29 2.04 5.71
CA ARG A 348 -18.22 2.92 4.53
C ARG A 348 -19.43 3.84 4.45
N TRP A 349 -20.63 3.33 4.75
CA TRP A 349 -21.82 4.16 4.80
C TRP A 349 -21.73 5.19 5.94
N GLN A 350 -21.29 4.79 7.12
CA GLN A 350 -21.06 5.69 8.25
C GLN A 350 -20.07 6.81 7.88
N ALA A 351 -19.01 6.51 7.13
CA ALA A 351 -18.06 7.53 6.67
C ALA A 351 -18.70 8.58 5.73
N ARG A 352 -19.79 8.23 5.03
CA ARG A 352 -20.51 9.14 4.12
C ARG A 352 -21.47 10.07 4.84
N ILE A 353 -22.08 9.62 5.93
CA ILE A 353 -23.09 10.39 6.69
C ILE A 353 -22.50 11.06 7.94
N GLY A 354 -21.31 10.62 8.38
CA GLY A 354 -20.62 11.10 9.57
C GLY A 354 -19.73 12.32 9.33
N LEU A 355 -19.04 12.75 10.39
CA LEU A 355 -18.15 13.92 10.32
C LEU A 355 -16.79 13.52 9.70
N PRO A 356 -16.17 14.38 8.86
CA PRO A 356 -14.84 14.10 8.29
C PRO A 356 -13.75 13.84 9.35
N THR A 357 -13.88 14.45 10.53
CA THR A 357 -12.96 14.24 11.66
C THR A 357 -12.99 12.82 12.22
N GLU A 358 -14.04 12.03 11.92
CA GLU A 358 -14.18 10.64 12.37
C GLU A 358 -13.54 9.64 11.40
N HIS A 359 -13.15 10.07 10.18
CA HIS A 359 -12.66 9.16 9.12
C HIS A 359 -11.42 8.36 9.53
N ALA A 360 -10.43 9.00 10.16
CA ALA A 360 -9.24 8.30 10.65
C ALA A 360 -9.59 7.23 11.71
N THR A 361 -10.54 7.54 12.59
CA THR A 361 -11.00 6.59 13.62
C THR A 361 -11.81 5.45 13.02
N LEU A 362 -12.68 5.72 12.03
CA LEU A 362 -13.41 4.70 11.30
C LEU A 362 -12.47 3.76 10.53
N ALA A 363 -11.40 4.30 9.93
CA ALA A 363 -10.37 3.50 9.28
C ALA A 363 -9.64 2.58 10.26
N LEU A 364 -9.25 3.10 11.44
CA LEU A 364 -8.66 2.29 12.52
C LEU A 364 -9.58 1.17 13.02
N ILE A 365 -10.89 1.40 13.04
CA ILE A 365 -11.89 0.40 13.45
C ILE A 365 -12.08 -0.67 12.36
N ALA A 366 -12.00 -0.29 11.08
CA ALA A 366 -12.17 -1.21 9.96
C ALA A 366 -11.06 -2.26 9.83
N GLY A 367 -9.85 -1.93 10.32
CA GLY A 367 -8.68 -2.83 10.33
C GLY A 367 -7.66 -2.47 9.27
#